data_AF-A0A2N9AN24-F1
#
_entry.id   AF-A0A2N9AN24-F1
#
_cell.length_a   1.000
_cell.length_b   1.000
_cell.length_c   1.000
_cell.angle_alpha   90.00
_cell.angle_beta   90.00
_cell.angle_gamma   90.00
#
_symmetry.space_group_name_H-M   'P 1'
#
loop_
_entity.id
_entity.type
_entity.pdbx_description
1 polymer ?
#
loop_
_entity_poly.entity_id
_entity_poly.type
_entity_poly.pdbx_seq_one_letter_code
_entity_poly.pdbx_strand_id
1 'polypeptide(L)'
;MPWTRRTITPHWPARDLTIVVETSRIADARDLATDPVWQSAPLTKAGRAAVLRPAGGVCGPALLRGWRVRMPGMVEHCALVLRLDDHFLHGALVSARPERVAMEYTDRMLVVTPELVVGVRGAYEDSAFGHVGDLLVGTYRRRRPRRRPVEAGDIDALAALAPG
;
A
#
# COMPACT_ATOMS: atom_id res chain seq x y z
N MET A 1 15.36 -4.78 -11.96
CA MET A 1 14.39 -5.59 -12.72
C MET A 1 13.84 -4.76 -13.87
N PRO A 2 13.50 -5.35 -15.03
CA PRO A 2 12.97 -4.58 -16.16
C PRO A 2 11.59 -3.99 -15.82
N TRP A 3 11.23 -2.91 -16.52
CA TRP A 3 9.90 -2.31 -16.47
C TRP A 3 9.02 -2.95 -17.55
N THR A 4 7.82 -3.39 -17.17
CA THR A 4 6.86 -4.01 -18.07
C THR A 4 5.60 -3.17 -18.12
N ARG A 5 5.09 -2.92 -19.33
CA ARG A 5 3.81 -2.24 -19.52
C ARG A 5 2.66 -3.09 -18.99
N ARG A 6 1.75 -2.46 -18.25
CA ARG A 6 0.49 -3.03 -17.77
C ARG A 6 -0.63 -2.07 -18.09
N THR A 7 -1.69 -2.56 -18.73
CA THR A 7 -2.94 -1.83 -18.87
C THR A 7 -3.76 -2.02 -17.60
N ILE A 8 -4.24 -0.93 -17.02
CA ILE A 8 -5.07 -0.94 -15.81
C ILE A 8 -6.34 -0.13 -16.05
N THR A 9 -7.44 -0.58 -15.43
CA THR A 9 -8.76 0.07 -15.52
C THR A 9 -9.06 0.70 -14.16
N PRO A 10 -9.15 2.05 -14.05
CA PRO A 10 -9.63 2.71 -12.84
C PRO A 10 -11.02 2.20 -12.45
N HIS A 11 -11.37 2.24 -11.17
CA HIS A 11 -12.73 1.95 -10.74
C HIS A 11 -13.70 3.11 -11.05
N TRP A 12 -13.22 4.35 -11.09
CA TRP A 12 -14.03 5.54 -11.32
C TRP A 12 -13.32 6.60 -12.19
N PRO A 13 -14.04 7.36 -13.05
CA PRO A 13 -15.33 7.06 -13.65
C PRO A 13 -15.12 6.20 -14.91
N ALA A 14 -15.96 5.17 -15.04
CA ALA A 14 -16.13 4.28 -16.20
C ALA A 14 -15.10 3.14 -16.40
N ARG A 15 -15.68 1.97 -16.74
CA ARG A 15 -15.00 0.70 -17.09
C ARG A 15 -14.23 0.76 -18.41
N ASP A 16 -14.46 1.79 -19.21
CA ASP A 16 -13.95 1.93 -20.57
C ASP A 16 -12.69 2.80 -20.64
N LEU A 17 -12.36 3.49 -19.55
CA LEU A 17 -11.07 4.16 -19.43
C LEU A 17 -10.02 3.11 -19.07
N THR A 18 -9.01 2.96 -19.93
CA THR A 18 -7.81 2.21 -19.60
C THR A 18 -6.61 3.15 -19.64
N ILE A 19 -5.71 2.97 -18.69
CA ILE A 19 -4.44 3.67 -18.68
C ILE A 19 -3.30 2.66 -18.71
N VAL A 20 -2.22 3.03 -19.39
CA VAL A 20 -1.00 2.21 -19.43
C VAL A 20 -0.07 2.72 -18.35
N VAL A 21 0.38 1.83 -17.49
CA VAL A 21 1.45 2.06 -16.52
C VAL A 21 2.62 1.14 -16.81
N GLU A 22 3.78 1.45 -16.26
CA GLU A 22 4.91 0.55 -16.21
C GLU A 22 5.05 0.00 -14.81
N THR A 23 5.31 -1.30 -14.72
CA THR A 23 5.49 -2.00 -13.45
C THR A 23 6.83 -2.70 -13.40
N SER A 24 7.47 -2.67 -12.24
CA SER A 24 8.67 -3.48 -11.98
C SER A 24 8.45 -4.27 -10.71
N ARG A 25 8.87 -5.54 -10.72
CA ARG A 25 8.78 -6.41 -9.54
C ARG A 25 9.71 -5.89 -8.45
N ILE A 26 9.24 -6.01 -7.21
CA ILE A 26 10.08 -5.85 -6.01
C ILE A 26 10.65 -7.22 -5.71
N ALA A 27 11.97 -7.32 -5.60
CA ALA A 27 12.65 -8.62 -5.48
C ALA A 27 12.37 -9.29 -4.13
N ASP A 28 12.45 -8.52 -3.05
CA ASP A 28 12.28 -8.99 -1.68
C ASP A 28 11.93 -7.83 -0.73
N ALA A 29 11.80 -8.15 0.56
CA ALA A 29 11.52 -7.17 1.61
C ALA A 29 12.65 -6.14 1.84
N ARG A 30 13.91 -6.47 1.50
CA ARG A 30 15.03 -5.51 1.63
C ARG A 30 14.93 -4.45 0.55
N ASP A 31 14.62 -4.86 -0.68
CA ASP A 31 14.36 -3.98 -1.82
C ASP A 31 13.17 -3.03 -1.52
N LEU A 32 12.11 -3.54 -0.88
CA LEU A 32 11.00 -2.72 -0.38
C LEU A 32 11.46 -1.76 0.73
N ALA A 33 12.27 -2.24 1.68
CA ALA A 33 12.71 -1.43 2.81
C ALA A 33 13.55 -0.21 2.38
N THR A 34 14.26 -0.29 1.25
CA THR A 34 15.02 0.85 0.71
C THR A 34 14.25 1.69 -0.31
N ASP A 35 13.00 1.35 -0.60
CA ASP A 35 12.23 2.00 -1.66
C ASP A 35 11.81 3.44 -1.27
N PRO A 36 12.02 4.46 -2.13
CA PRO A 36 11.67 5.85 -1.81
C PRO A 36 10.18 6.09 -1.53
N VAL A 37 9.28 5.42 -2.26
CA VAL A 37 7.83 5.53 -2.04
C VAL A 37 7.48 4.89 -0.71
N TRP A 38 8.08 3.74 -0.39
CA TRP A 38 7.89 3.11 0.92
C TRP A 38 8.36 4.03 2.04
N GLN A 39 9.55 4.62 1.93
CA GLN A 39 10.13 5.49 2.96
C GLN A 39 9.33 6.77 3.19
N SER A 40 8.81 7.38 2.14
CA SER A 40 8.03 8.62 2.23
C SER A 40 6.56 8.41 2.59
N ALA A 41 6.00 7.21 2.38
CA ALA A 41 4.60 6.93 2.64
C ALA A 41 4.20 7.18 4.12
N PRO A 42 2.94 7.56 4.39
CA PRO A 42 2.47 7.89 5.72
C PRO A 42 2.10 6.64 6.55
N LEU A 43 2.97 5.63 6.50
CA LEU A 43 2.83 4.38 7.22
C LEU A 43 3.21 4.54 8.70
N THR A 44 2.47 3.88 9.58
CA THR A 44 2.85 3.82 11.00
C THR A 44 4.09 2.94 11.19
N LYS A 45 4.84 3.14 12.28
CA LYS A 45 5.97 2.27 12.65
C LYS A 45 5.53 0.80 12.77
N ALA A 46 4.36 0.56 13.36
CA ALA A 46 3.77 -0.77 13.49
C ALA A 46 3.42 -1.37 12.12
N GLY A 47 2.80 -0.59 11.22
CA GLY A 47 2.46 -1.01 9.86
C GLY A 47 3.70 -1.37 9.03
N ARG A 48 4.74 -0.53 9.10
CA ARG A 48 6.03 -0.82 8.44
C ARG A 48 6.65 -2.11 8.95
N ALA A 49 6.71 -2.25 10.27
CA ALA A 49 7.25 -3.44 10.90
C ALA A 49 6.44 -4.68 10.52
N ALA A 50 5.12 -4.57 10.47
CA ALA A 50 4.24 -5.70 10.18
C ALA A 50 4.39 -6.22 8.74
N VAL A 51 4.67 -5.34 7.77
CA VAL A 51 4.99 -5.74 6.39
C VAL A 51 6.41 -6.30 6.26
N LEU A 52 7.37 -5.76 7.04
CA LEU A 52 8.81 -6.09 6.93
C LEU A 52 9.35 -7.06 8.00
N ARG A 53 8.49 -7.72 8.81
CA ARG A 53 8.96 -8.53 9.96
C ARG A 53 9.98 -9.61 9.56
N PRO A 54 11.06 -9.81 10.34
CA PRO A 54 11.92 -10.97 10.23
C PRO A 54 11.28 -12.19 10.91
N ALA A 55 11.14 -13.30 10.19
CA ALA A 55 11.03 -14.61 10.83
C ALA A 55 12.46 -15.13 11.08
N GLY A 56 12.87 -15.26 12.34
CA GLY A 56 14.07 -16.03 12.72
C GLY A 56 15.39 -15.63 12.03
N GLY A 57 15.63 -14.35 11.76
CA GLY A 57 16.91 -13.86 11.21
C GLY A 57 16.94 -13.66 9.69
N VAL A 58 15.86 -13.96 8.98
CA VAL A 58 15.66 -13.60 7.56
C VAL A 58 14.44 -12.69 7.47
N CYS A 59 14.56 -11.52 6.85
CA CYS A 59 13.42 -10.62 6.61
C CYS A 59 12.33 -11.35 5.77
N GLY A 60 11.14 -11.59 6.32
CA GLY A 60 9.97 -12.19 5.66
C GLY A 60 9.06 -12.94 6.65
N PRO A 61 7.74 -12.64 6.73
CA PRO A 61 6.79 -13.41 5.91
C PRO A 61 5.57 -12.66 5.33
N ALA A 62 5.33 -11.38 5.66
CA ALA A 62 4.08 -10.74 5.24
C ALA A 62 4.08 -10.34 3.76
N LEU A 63 5.18 -9.85 3.17
CA LEU A 63 5.20 -9.50 1.75
C LEU A 63 5.33 -10.75 0.88
N LEU A 64 4.22 -11.15 0.24
CA LEU A 64 4.20 -12.26 -0.71
C LEU A 64 4.70 -11.80 -2.08
N ARG A 65 4.22 -10.64 -2.56
CA ARG A 65 4.60 -10.05 -3.86
C ARG A 65 4.53 -8.54 -3.80
N GLY A 66 5.41 -7.85 -4.52
CA GLY A 66 5.36 -6.39 -4.66
C GLY A 66 5.63 -5.93 -6.08
N TRP A 67 5.09 -4.77 -6.42
CA TRP A 67 5.31 -4.07 -7.68
C TRP A 67 5.51 -2.58 -7.43
N ARG A 68 6.50 -2.00 -8.09
CA ARG A 68 6.61 -0.56 -8.32
C ARG A 68 5.76 -0.18 -9.50
N VAL A 69 5.12 0.98 -9.47
CA VAL A 69 4.26 1.48 -10.54
C VAL A 69 4.65 2.90 -10.90
N ARG A 70 4.85 3.16 -12.19
CA ARG A 70 5.15 4.47 -12.75
C ARG A 70 4.37 4.73 -14.02
N MET A 71 4.23 6.00 -14.40
CA MET A 71 3.72 6.36 -15.72
C MET A 71 4.78 6.06 -16.80
N PRO A 72 4.38 5.68 -18.03
CA PRO A 72 5.32 5.42 -19.11
C PRO A 72 6.25 6.63 -19.36
N GLY A 73 7.55 6.35 -19.47
CA GLY A 73 8.56 7.40 -19.69
C GLY A 73 8.99 8.17 -18.43
N MET A 74 8.35 7.96 -17.28
CA MET A 74 8.82 8.54 -16.02
C MET A 74 10.05 7.79 -15.50
N VAL A 75 10.98 8.52 -14.90
CA VAL A 75 12.15 7.91 -14.23
C VAL A 75 11.71 7.27 -12.93
N GLU A 76 11.01 8.04 -12.10
CA GLU A 76 10.58 7.65 -10.76
C GLU A 76 9.23 6.93 -10.76
N HIS A 77 9.06 5.97 -9.85
CA HIS A 77 7.76 5.38 -9.57
C HIS A 77 7.00 6.15 -8.52
N CYS A 78 5.68 6.16 -8.67
CA CYS A 78 4.78 6.98 -7.87
C CYS A 78 3.93 6.16 -6.90
N ALA A 79 3.88 4.84 -7.08
CA ALA A 79 3.11 3.95 -6.23
C ALA A 79 3.78 2.58 -6.07
N LEU A 80 3.42 1.90 -5.00
CA LEU A 80 3.69 0.48 -4.76
C LEU A 80 2.36 -0.26 -4.65
N VAL A 81 2.31 -1.46 -5.23
CA VAL A 81 1.24 -2.44 -4.99
C VAL A 81 1.88 -3.61 -4.28
N LEU A 82 1.36 -3.98 -3.11
CA LEU A 82 1.91 -5.03 -2.27
C LEU A 82 0.82 -6.06 -2.02
N ARG A 83 1.14 -7.33 -2.22
CA ARG A 83 0.34 -8.47 -1.81
C ARG A 83 0.92 -9.02 -0.52
N LEU A 84 0.06 -9.19 0.46
CA LEU A 84 0.42 -9.64 1.78
C LEU A 84 -0.06 -11.08 2.03
N ASP A 85 0.64 -11.79 2.89
CA ASP A 85 0.19 -13.05 3.46
C ASP A 85 -0.82 -12.77 4.59
N ASP A 86 -1.85 -13.62 4.66
CA ASP A 86 -3.11 -13.36 5.35
C ASP A 86 -2.97 -13.20 6.86
N HIS A 87 -1.92 -13.77 7.44
CA HIS A 87 -1.96 -14.22 8.84
C HIS A 87 -1.57 -13.16 9.89
N PHE A 88 -1.08 -11.98 9.50
CA PHE A 88 -0.33 -11.14 10.46
C PHE A 88 -0.79 -9.69 10.63
N LEU A 89 -1.78 -9.23 9.86
CA LEU A 89 -2.11 -7.80 9.77
C LEU A 89 -3.49 -7.43 10.30
N HIS A 90 -4.21 -8.38 10.89
CA HIS A 90 -5.57 -8.18 11.41
C HIS A 90 -5.62 -7.04 12.43
N GLY A 91 -6.33 -5.95 12.09
CA GLY A 91 -6.47 -4.78 12.95
C GLY A 91 -5.23 -3.91 13.05
N ALA A 92 -4.11 -4.27 12.39
CA ALA A 92 -2.92 -3.46 12.39
C ALA A 92 -3.17 -2.16 11.61
N LEU A 93 -3.06 -1.03 12.29
CA LEU A 93 -3.11 0.28 11.68
C LEU A 93 -1.87 0.48 10.81
N VAL A 94 -2.04 0.39 9.49
CA VAL A 94 -0.95 0.54 8.52
C VAL A 94 -0.67 1.99 8.18
N SER A 95 -1.68 2.86 8.20
CA SER A 95 -1.55 4.29 7.97
C SER A 95 -2.36 5.08 8.98
N ALA A 96 -1.77 6.12 9.56
CA ALA A 96 -2.46 7.02 10.50
C ALA A 96 -2.90 8.33 9.83
N ARG A 97 -2.33 8.67 8.67
CA ARG A 97 -2.59 9.90 7.89
C ARG A 97 -2.36 9.64 6.40
N PRO A 98 -2.96 10.40 5.48
CA PRO A 98 -4.09 11.31 5.70
C PRO A 98 -5.37 10.54 6.07
N GLU A 99 -5.40 9.23 5.85
CA GLU A 99 -6.49 8.34 6.25
C GLU A 99 -5.98 7.29 7.24
N ARG A 100 -6.81 7.01 8.26
CA ARG A 100 -6.59 5.87 9.13
C ARG A 100 -6.98 4.61 8.38
N VAL A 101 -5.98 3.80 8.03
CA VAL A 101 -6.19 2.51 7.40
C VAL A 101 -5.69 1.45 8.36
N ALA A 102 -6.63 0.71 8.91
CA ALA A 102 -6.36 -0.55 9.59
C ALA A 102 -6.71 -1.68 8.62
N MET A 103 -5.84 -2.67 8.50
CA MET A 103 -6.12 -3.80 7.62
C MET A 103 -7.22 -4.67 8.22
N GLU A 104 -8.30 -4.86 7.47
CA GLU A 104 -9.34 -5.81 7.84
C GLU A 104 -8.82 -7.25 7.64
N TYR A 105 -9.46 -8.23 8.30
CA TYR A 105 -9.11 -9.65 8.16
C TYR A 105 -9.04 -10.10 6.70
N THR A 106 -9.90 -9.53 5.86
CA THR A 106 -9.99 -9.89 4.45
C THR A 106 -9.06 -9.10 3.54
N ASP A 107 -8.35 -8.10 4.04
CA ASP A 107 -7.47 -7.28 3.21
C ASP A 107 -6.15 -8.01 2.96
N ARG A 108 -5.82 -8.25 1.68
CA ARG A 108 -4.60 -8.99 1.30
C ARG A 108 -3.72 -8.19 0.35
N MET A 109 -4.12 -6.97 0.01
CA MET A 109 -3.33 -6.07 -0.82
C MET A 109 -3.27 -4.67 -0.20
N LEU A 110 -2.13 -4.01 -0.39
CA LEU A 110 -1.92 -2.60 -0.06
C LEU A 110 -1.50 -1.85 -1.32
N VAL A 111 -2.10 -0.69 -1.53
CA VAL A 111 -1.57 0.34 -2.44
C VAL A 111 -0.92 1.42 -1.58
N VAL A 112 0.33 1.75 -1.88
CA VAL A 112 1.12 2.71 -1.11
C VAL A 112 1.61 3.80 -2.05
N THR A 113 1.36 5.05 -1.70
CA THR A 113 1.93 6.24 -2.36
C THR A 113 2.58 7.12 -1.29
N PRO A 114 3.37 8.14 -1.68
CA PRO A 114 3.92 9.10 -0.72
C PRO A 114 2.85 9.85 0.08
N GLU A 115 1.63 9.96 -0.46
CA GLU A 115 0.55 10.75 0.15
C GLU A 115 -0.55 9.89 0.78
N LEU A 116 -0.66 8.61 0.46
CA LEU A 116 -1.79 7.79 0.86
C LEU A 116 -1.43 6.31 0.90
N VAL A 117 -2.09 5.59 1.81
CA VAL A 117 -2.08 4.13 1.83
C VAL A 117 -3.53 3.65 1.71
N VAL A 118 -3.77 2.62 0.91
CA VAL A 118 -5.10 2.03 0.69
C VAL A 118 -5.02 0.53 0.94
N GLY A 119 -5.83 0.04 1.89
CA GLY A 119 -6.10 -1.39 2.05
C GLY A 119 -7.13 -1.85 1.03
N VAL A 120 -6.87 -2.99 0.39
CA VAL A 120 -7.77 -3.56 -0.62
C VAL A 120 -8.19 -4.96 -0.19
N ARG A 121 -9.50 -5.17 -0.23
CA ARG A 121 -10.15 -6.41 0.17
C ARG A 121 -9.83 -7.54 -0.80
N GLY A 122 -9.44 -8.70 -0.24
CA GLY A 122 -9.05 -9.89 -0.99
C GLY A 122 -7.66 -9.77 -1.62
N ALA A 123 -7.27 -10.80 -2.37
CA ALA A 123 -5.98 -10.88 -3.08
C ALA A 123 -6.12 -10.49 -4.57
N TYR A 124 -7.06 -9.59 -4.89
CA TYR A 124 -7.39 -9.23 -6.26
C TYR A 124 -6.43 -8.15 -6.78
N GLU A 125 -5.38 -8.57 -7.51
CA GLU A 125 -4.39 -7.63 -8.07
C GLU A 125 -5.06 -6.55 -8.93
N ASP A 126 -6.01 -6.91 -9.79
CA ASP A 126 -6.67 -5.95 -10.68
C ASP A 126 -7.44 -4.87 -9.93
N SER A 127 -8.01 -5.20 -8.77
CA SER A 127 -8.65 -4.18 -7.92
C SER A 127 -7.62 -3.26 -7.27
N ALA A 128 -6.47 -3.79 -6.81
CA ALA A 128 -5.40 -2.94 -6.29
C ALA A 128 -4.84 -2.01 -7.38
N PHE A 129 -4.63 -2.52 -8.60
CA PHE A 129 -4.24 -1.70 -9.74
C PHE A 129 -5.34 -0.73 -10.18
N GLY A 130 -6.61 -1.07 -10.05
CA GLY A 130 -7.72 -0.16 -10.28
C GLY A 130 -7.69 1.05 -9.34
N HIS A 131 -7.32 0.85 -8.07
CA HIS A 131 -7.08 1.95 -7.13
C HIS A 131 -5.88 2.83 -7.51
N VAL A 132 -4.80 2.24 -8.04
CA VAL A 132 -3.70 3.04 -8.61
C VAL A 132 -4.21 3.87 -9.79
N GLY A 133 -5.05 3.29 -10.64
CA GLY A 133 -5.72 4.01 -11.74
C GLY A 133 -6.55 5.18 -11.25
N ASP A 134 -7.38 4.97 -10.22
CA ASP A 134 -8.18 6.04 -9.61
C ASP A 134 -7.30 7.18 -9.07
N LEU A 135 -6.15 6.85 -8.48
CA LEU A 135 -5.23 7.85 -7.93
C LEU A 135 -4.56 8.66 -9.05
N LEU A 136 -4.10 8.00 -10.12
CA LEU A 136 -3.43 8.63 -11.25
C LEU A 136 -4.36 9.54 -12.06
N VAL A 137 -5.64 9.17 -12.20
CA VAL A 137 -6.65 9.97 -12.91
C VAL A 137 -7.29 11.03 -12.00
N GLY A 138 -6.99 11.02 -10.69
CA GLY A 138 -7.50 11.99 -9.72
C GLY A 138 -8.96 11.75 -9.31
N THR A 139 -9.43 10.51 -9.44
CA THR A 139 -10.83 10.11 -9.26
C THR A 139 -11.05 9.26 -8.02
N TYR A 140 -9.96 8.93 -7.32
CA TYR A 140 -9.98 8.25 -6.04
C TYR A 140 -10.81 9.04 -5.03
N ARG A 141 -11.96 8.47 -4.66
CA ARG A 141 -12.83 9.01 -3.62
C ARG A 141 -12.31 8.58 -2.25
N ARG A 142 -11.61 9.50 -1.59
CA ARG A 142 -11.22 9.38 -0.18
C ARG A 142 -12.43 8.94 0.66
N ARG A 143 -12.31 7.79 1.36
CA ARG A 143 -13.37 7.36 2.27
C ARG A 143 -13.33 8.32 3.45
N ARG A 144 -14.35 9.16 3.61
CA ARG A 144 -14.52 9.92 4.87
C ARG A 144 -14.56 8.89 6.00
N PRO A 145 -13.63 8.92 6.96
CA PRO A 145 -13.61 7.94 8.02
C PRO A 145 -14.93 8.05 8.80
N ARG A 146 -15.71 6.97 8.84
CA ARG A 146 -16.61 6.77 9.97
C ARG A 146 -15.68 6.69 11.18
N ARG A 147 -15.68 7.72 12.03
CA ARG A 147 -14.90 7.75 13.27
C ARG A 147 -15.22 6.48 14.07
N ARG A 148 -14.44 5.41 13.88
CA ARG A 148 -14.39 4.34 14.88
C ARG A 148 -13.64 4.91 16.08
N PRO A 149 -14.12 4.65 17.31
CA PRO A 149 -13.38 5.01 18.51
C PRO A 149 -11.93 4.52 18.39
N VAL A 150 -10.99 5.35 18.84
CA VAL A 150 -9.57 4.99 18.87
C VAL A 150 -9.43 3.86 19.89
N GLU A 151 -9.10 2.66 19.45
CA GLU A 151 -8.80 1.55 20.37
C GLU A 151 -7.45 1.83 21.05
N ALA A 152 -7.24 1.30 22.26
CA ALA A 152 -6.05 1.61 23.06
C ALA A 152 -4.73 1.35 22.30
N GLY A 153 -4.69 0.32 21.43
CA GLY A 153 -3.53 0.03 20.59
C GLY A 153 -3.22 1.09 19.52
N ASP A 154 -4.23 1.84 19.06
CA ASP A 154 -4.04 2.98 18.15
C ASP A 154 -3.45 4.20 18.86
N ILE A 155 -3.71 4.34 20.18
CA ILE A 155 -3.16 5.42 21.00
C ILE A 155 -1.65 5.25 21.14
N ASP A 156 -1.17 4.03 21.36
CA ASP A 156 0.27 3.73 21.42
C ASP A 156 0.96 3.98 20.07
N ALA A 157 0.29 3.63 18.96
CA ALA A 157 0.79 3.91 17.62
C ALA A 157 0.81 5.42 17.29
N LEU A 158 -0.13 6.21 17.83
CA LEU A 158 -0.16 7.67 17.72
C LEU A 158 0.89 8.35 18.61
N ALA A 159 1.09 7.86 19.83
CA ALA A 159 2.11 8.36 20.75
C ALA A 159 3.53 8.16 20.20
N ALA A 160 3.77 7.05 19.49
CA ALA A 160 5.04 6.77 18.82
C ALA A 160 5.33 7.66 17.59
N LEU A 161 4.39 8.53 17.18
CA LEU A 161 4.52 9.49 16.08
C LEU A 161 4.59 10.95 16.54
N ALA A 162 4.43 11.22 17.85
CA ALA A 162 4.62 12.55 18.39
C ALA A 162 6.13 12.82 18.54
N PRO A 163 6.64 13.99 18.10
CA PRO A 163 8.02 14.36 18.36
C PRO A 163 8.20 14.50 19.88
N GLY A 164 9.15 13.74 20.43
CA GLY A 164 9.73 14.01 21.74
C GLY A 164 10.71 15.16 21.67
#